data_AF-A0A6L7GH32-F1
#
_entry.id   AF-A0A6L7GH32-F1
#
_cell.length_a   1.000
_cell.length_b   1.000
_cell.length_c   1.000
_cell.angle_alpha   90.00
_cell.angle_beta   90.00
_cell.angle_gamma   90.00
#
_symmetry.space_group_name_H-M   'P 1'
#
loop_
_entity.id
_entity.type
_entity.pdbx_description
1 polymer ?
#
loop_
_entity_poly.entity_id
_entity_poly.type
_entity_poly.pdbx_seq_one_letter_code
_entity_poly.pdbx_strand_id
1 'polypeptide(L)'
;MGLAARLAQAKKAKRSFLDAISLRGQPAEYPLLAGYSDFLVIPAEAIDDFVHYCGVFAALNIFAEVAVPTALALAADSVKTELCANSHFHDENPARTDPHGLCGVELWNAADKARHAGLLDGSLDHLCANFPADWLYIHPVKLSRYT
;
A
#
# COMPACT_ATOMS: atom_id res chain seq x y z
N MET A 1 -16.96 13.00 -24.26
CA MET A 1 -17.21 11.64 -23.74
C MET A 1 -17.92 11.75 -22.40
N GLY A 2 -19.10 11.16 -22.23
CA GLY A 2 -19.87 11.26 -20.99
C GLY A 2 -19.20 10.51 -19.82
N LEU A 3 -19.45 10.96 -18.58
CA LEU A 3 -18.88 10.41 -17.35
C LEU A 3 -19.04 8.88 -17.24
N ALA A 4 -20.22 8.36 -17.62
CA ALA A 4 -20.50 6.92 -17.64
C ALA A 4 -19.61 6.13 -18.63
N ALA A 5 -19.28 6.72 -19.78
CA ALA A 5 -18.41 6.08 -20.78
C ALA A 5 -16.94 6.05 -20.32
N ARG A 6 -16.48 7.09 -19.61
CA ARG A 6 -15.14 7.13 -18.99
C ARG A 6 -15.01 6.10 -17.88
N LEU A 7 -16.02 5.98 -17.00
CA LEU A 7 -16.04 4.99 -15.92
C LEU A 7 -16.08 3.54 -16.45
N ALA A 8 -16.85 3.30 -17.52
CA ALA A 8 -16.90 1.99 -18.17
C ALA A 8 -15.56 1.61 -18.84
N GLN A 9 -14.89 2.57 -19.47
CA GLN A 9 -13.58 2.35 -20.09
C GLN A 9 -12.48 2.10 -19.04
N ALA A 10 -12.49 2.84 -17.93
CA ALA A 10 -11.58 2.60 -16.81
C ALA A 10 -11.79 1.21 -16.18
N LYS A 11 -13.04 0.78 -15.95
CA LYS A 11 -13.35 -0.59 -15.50
C LYS A 11 -12.88 -1.67 -16.47
N LYS A 12 -13.00 -1.42 -17.79
CA LYS A 12 -12.56 -2.36 -18.83
C LYS A 12 -11.03 -2.50 -18.89
N ALA A 13 -10.29 -1.41 -18.67
CA ALA A 13 -8.83 -1.41 -18.59
C ALA A 13 -8.30 -2.07 -17.29
N LYS A 14 -8.97 -1.88 -16.14
CA LYS A 14 -8.60 -2.56 -14.88
C LYS A 14 -8.77 -4.08 -14.97
N ARG A 15 -9.83 -4.57 -15.62
CA ARG A 15 -10.02 -6.01 -15.87
C ARG A 15 -8.91 -6.58 -16.76
N SER A 16 -8.50 -5.84 -17.79
CA SER A 16 -7.51 -6.37 -18.75
C SER A 16 -6.11 -6.58 -18.17
N PHE A 17 -5.72 -5.90 -17.08
CA PHE A 17 -4.41 -6.12 -16.45
C PHE A 17 -4.39 -7.45 -15.68
N LEU A 18 -5.39 -7.69 -14.82
CA LEU A 18 -5.49 -8.95 -14.07
C LEU A 18 -5.76 -10.13 -14.99
N ASP A 19 -6.61 -9.95 -16.01
CA ASP A 19 -6.87 -10.97 -17.05
C ASP A 19 -5.61 -11.24 -17.92
N ALA A 20 -4.66 -10.30 -17.96
CA ALA A 20 -3.37 -10.46 -18.67
C ALA A 20 -2.27 -11.07 -17.79
N ILE A 21 -2.50 -11.22 -16.47
CA ILE A 21 -1.58 -11.98 -15.62
C ILE A 21 -1.70 -13.45 -16.03
N SER A 22 -0.76 -13.86 -16.87
CA SER A 22 -0.67 -15.21 -17.37
C SER A 22 0.55 -15.89 -16.79
N LEU A 23 0.35 -17.09 -16.25
CA LEU A 23 1.43 -17.98 -15.90
C LEU A 23 1.75 -18.80 -17.15
N ARG A 24 2.93 -18.56 -17.75
CA ARG A 24 3.37 -19.25 -18.97
C ARG A 24 2.39 -19.14 -20.15
N GLY A 25 1.72 -17.99 -20.29
CA GLY A 25 0.76 -17.74 -21.37
C GLY A 25 -0.62 -18.39 -21.19
N GLN A 26 -0.90 -18.94 -20.01
CA GLN A 26 -2.24 -19.38 -19.59
C GLN A 26 -2.75 -18.48 -18.46
N PRO A 27 -4.07 -18.23 -18.37
CA PRO A 27 -4.65 -17.51 -17.23
C PRO A 27 -4.24 -18.16 -15.91
N ALA A 28 -3.84 -17.36 -14.92
CA ALA A 28 -3.51 -17.89 -13.60
C ALA A 28 -4.77 -18.44 -12.93
N GLU A 29 -4.79 -19.74 -12.59
CA GLU A 29 -5.90 -20.38 -11.85
C GLU A 29 -5.92 -20.00 -10.37
N TYR A 30 -4.79 -19.52 -9.85
CA TYR A 30 -4.63 -19.12 -8.44
C TYR A 30 -4.95 -17.63 -8.27
N PRO A 31 -5.64 -17.22 -7.18
CA PRO A 31 -5.90 -15.81 -6.93
C PRO A 31 -4.58 -15.06 -6.70
N LEU A 32 -4.18 -14.26 -7.67
CA LEU A 32 -3.04 -13.36 -7.58
C LEU A 32 -3.54 -11.97 -7.17
N LEU A 33 -2.80 -11.33 -6.28
CA LEU A 33 -3.03 -9.95 -5.89
C LEU A 33 -2.16 -9.03 -6.72
N ALA A 34 -2.66 -7.85 -7.05
CA ALA A 34 -1.89 -6.79 -7.67
C ALA A 34 -1.91 -5.53 -6.79
N GLY A 35 -0.77 -4.86 -6.68
CA GLY A 35 -0.63 -3.68 -5.86
C GLY A 35 0.70 -2.97 -6.11
N TYR A 36 0.74 -1.70 -5.76
CA TYR A 36 1.91 -0.85 -5.88
C TYR A 36 2.28 -0.32 -4.49
N SER A 37 3.56 -0.37 -4.15
CA SER A 37 4.10 0.29 -2.96
C SER A 37 5.58 0.61 -3.16
N ASP A 38 6.01 1.78 -2.72
CA ASP A 38 7.43 2.17 -2.73
C ASP A 38 8.22 1.52 -1.59
N PHE A 39 7.55 1.17 -0.48
CA PHE A 39 8.17 0.50 0.66
C PHE A 39 7.20 -0.50 1.33
N LEU A 40 7.75 -1.45 2.08
CA LEU A 40 6.98 -2.47 2.79
C LEU A 40 7.55 -2.64 4.19
N VAL A 41 6.67 -2.89 5.15
CA VAL A 41 7.05 -3.25 6.52
C VAL A 41 6.50 -4.63 6.80
N ILE A 42 7.38 -5.55 7.20
CA ILE A 42 7.06 -6.97 7.34
C ILE A 42 7.42 -7.40 8.76
N PRO A 43 6.51 -8.09 9.49
CA PRO A 43 6.84 -8.67 10.78
C PRO A 43 8.03 -9.62 10.68
N ALA A 44 8.87 -9.64 11.71
CA ALA A 44 10.09 -10.45 11.70
C ALA A 44 9.79 -11.95 11.58
N GLU A 45 8.67 -12.39 12.15
CA GLU A 45 8.16 -13.76 12.08
C GLU A 45 7.67 -14.18 10.68
N ALA A 46 7.29 -13.23 9.83
CA ALA A 46 6.75 -13.50 8.49
C ALA A 46 7.80 -13.32 7.37
N ILE A 47 9.00 -12.83 7.69
CA ILE A 47 10.00 -12.45 6.69
C ILE A 47 10.53 -13.66 5.90
N ASP A 48 10.71 -14.81 6.56
CA ASP A 48 11.26 -16.01 5.93
C ASP A 48 10.29 -16.57 4.88
N ASP A 49 9.01 -16.68 5.23
CA ASP A 49 7.95 -17.11 4.30
C ASP A 49 7.77 -16.11 3.16
N PHE A 50 7.77 -14.81 3.46
CA PHE A 50 7.68 -13.76 2.45
C PHE A 50 8.82 -13.85 1.42
N VAL A 51 10.06 -13.99 1.88
CA VAL A 51 11.25 -14.12 1.01
C VAL A 51 11.18 -15.42 0.21
N HIS A 52 10.74 -16.53 0.82
CA HIS A 52 10.55 -17.79 0.13
C HIS A 52 9.55 -17.66 -1.03
N TYR A 53 8.37 -17.08 -0.79
CA TYR A 53 7.37 -16.86 -1.84
C TYR A 53 7.86 -15.89 -2.92
N CYS A 54 8.56 -14.82 -2.55
CA CYS A 54 9.20 -13.93 -3.52
C CYS A 54 10.16 -14.70 -4.44
N GLY A 55 10.97 -15.62 -3.89
CA GLY A 55 11.86 -16.47 -4.65
C GLY A 55 11.13 -17.41 -5.62
N VAL A 56 10.04 -18.03 -5.16
CA VAL A 56 9.18 -18.89 -6.01
C VAL A 56 8.58 -18.08 -7.16
N PHE A 57 8.01 -16.91 -6.87
CA PHE A 57 7.40 -16.06 -7.89
C PHE A 57 8.42 -15.46 -8.87
N ALA A 58 9.63 -15.15 -8.40
CA ALA A 58 10.74 -14.79 -9.27
C ALA A 58 11.11 -15.93 -10.23
N ALA A 59 11.18 -17.18 -9.74
CA ALA A 59 11.43 -18.35 -10.58
C ALA A 59 10.32 -18.61 -11.62
N LEU A 60 9.09 -18.18 -11.32
CA LEU A 60 7.95 -18.23 -12.23
C LEU A 60 7.88 -17.02 -13.18
N ASN A 61 8.82 -16.07 -13.08
CA ASN A 61 8.83 -14.79 -13.82
C ASN A 61 7.53 -13.98 -13.65
N ILE A 62 6.98 -13.97 -12.44
CA ILE A 62 5.81 -13.13 -12.12
C ILE A 62 6.28 -11.69 -11.91
N PHE A 63 5.55 -10.73 -12.48
CA PHE A 63 5.83 -9.31 -12.33
C PHE A 63 5.77 -8.85 -10.86
N ALA A 64 6.67 -7.94 -10.45
CA ALA A 64 6.84 -7.58 -9.04
C ALA A 64 5.57 -7.00 -8.39
N GLU A 65 4.80 -6.17 -9.11
CA GLU A 65 3.52 -5.61 -8.64
C GLU A 65 2.42 -6.68 -8.46
N VAL A 66 2.71 -7.94 -8.78
CA VAL A 66 1.84 -9.09 -8.54
C VAL A 66 2.50 -10.05 -7.54
N ALA A 67 3.77 -10.38 -7.78
CA ALA A 67 4.54 -11.31 -6.96
C ALA A 67 4.64 -10.83 -5.51
N VAL A 68 5.02 -9.58 -5.29
CA VAL A 68 5.27 -9.01 -3.95
C VAL A 68 3.99 -8.90 -3.11
N PRO A 69 2.88 -8.30 -3.58
CA PRO A 69 1.65 -8.26 -2.80
C PRO A 69 1.05 -9.64 -2.57
N THR A 70 1.17 -10.56 -3.54
CA THR A 70 0.74 -11.96 -3.34
C THR A 70 1.60 -12.65 -2.28
N ALA A 71 2.93 -12.50 -2.33
CA ALA A 71 3.84 -13.09 -1.33
C ALA A 71 3.54 -12.55 0.07
N LEU A 72 3.28 -11.24 0.19
CA LEU A 72 2.97 -10.63 1.47
C LEU A 72 1.65 -11.15 2.05
N ALA A 73 0.61 -11.30 1.22
CA ALA A 73 -0.68 -11.82 1.67
C ALA A 73 -0.65 -13.32 2.00
N LEU A 74 0.31 -14.07 1.44
CA LEU A 74 0.52 -15.49 1.79
C LEU A 74 1.35 -15.65 3.07
N ALA A 75 2.31 -14.76 3.31
CA ALA A 75 3.21 -14.85 4.45
C ALA A 75 2.68 -14.20 5.73
N ALA A 76 1.88 -13.13 5.61
CA ALA A 76 1.37 -12.38 6.75
C ALA A 76 -0.13 -12.63 6.97
N ASP A 77 -0.55 -12.74 8.23
CA ASP A 77 -1.97 -12.94 8.61
C ASP A 77 -2.89 -11.82 8.11
N SER A 78 -2.36 -10.59 8.06
CA SER A 78 -3.11 -9.43 7.58
C SER A 78 -2.19 -8.37 6.97
N VAL A 79 -2.65 -7.72 5.91
CA VAL A 79 -1.94 -6.64 5.23
C VAL A 79 -2.70 -5.33 5.42
N LYS A 80 -2.01 -4.31 5.91
CA LYS A 80 -2.54 -2.95 6.09
C LYS A 80 -2.10 -2.06 4.92
N THR A 81 -3.04 -1.31 4.35
CA THR A 81 -2.79 -0.41 3.22
C THR A 81 -3.45 0.95 3.45
N GLU A 82 -2.91 2.00 2.81
CA GLU A 82 -3.50 3.35 2.86
C GLU A 82 -4.82 3.43 2.07
N LEU A 83 -4.95 2.63 1.03
CA LEU A 83 -6.13 2.58 0.18
C LEU A 83 -6.99 1.38 0.53
N CYS A 84 -8.31 1.56 0.52
CA CYS A 84 -9.26 0.45 0.54
C CYS A 84 -9.07 -0.40 -0.74
N ALA A 85 -9.42 -1.69 -0.67
CA ALA A 85 -9.34 -2.58 -1.82
C ALA A 85 -10.09 -2.01 -3.04
N ASN A 86 -9.44 -2.07 -4.21
CA ASN A 86 -9.92 -1.53 -5.50
C ASN A 86 -9.87 0.01 -5.68
N SER A 87 -9.31 0.77 -4.73
CA SER A 87 -9.01 2.20 -4.89
C SER A 87 -7.63 2.44 -5.51
N HIS A 88 -7.44 3.54 -6.24
CA HIS A 88 -6.15 3.95 -6.83
C HIS A 88 -5.76 5.35 -6.35
N PHE A 89 -4.45 5.63 -6.34
CA PHE A 89 -3.88 6.90 -5.86
C PHE A 89 -4.47 8.14 -6.57
N HIS A 90 -4.85 8.01 -7.84
CA HIS A 90 -5.44 9.09 -8.64
C HIS A 90 -6.98 9.06 -8.75
N ASP A 91 -7.65 8.10 -8.10
CA ASP A 91 -9.12 8.11 -8.05
C ASP A 91 -9.57 9.35 -7.23
N GLU A 92 -10.70 9.98 -7.60
CA GLU A 92 -11.30 11.07 -6.82
C GLU A 92 -11.65 10.53 -5.42
N ASN A 93 -10.74 10.79 -4.47
CA ASN A 93 -10.45 9.96 -3.30
C ASN A 93 -11.70 9.47 -2.53
N PRO A 94 -12.21 8.24 -2.81
CA PRO A 94 -13.17 7.59 -1.95
C PRO A 94 -12.48 6.91 -0.77
N ALA A 95 -11.15 6.79 -0.76
CA ALA A 95 -10.36 6.26 0.35
C ALA A 95 -10.26 7.24 1.55
N ARG A 96 -10.86 8.44 1.46
CA ARG A 96 -11.23 9.26 2.64
C ARG A 96 -12.64 8.99 3.18
N THR A 97 -13.41 8.09 2.55
CA THR A 97 -14.79 7.82 2.97
C THR A 97 -14.96 6.57 3.84
N ASP A 98 -13.91 5.76 4.01
CA ASP A 98 -13.88 4.77 5.09
C ASP A 98 -13.44 5.47 6.38
N PRO A 99 -14.34 5.71 7.35
CA PRO A 99 -13.99 6.36 8.61
C PRO A 99 -13.01 5.52 9.46
N HIS A 100 -12.74 4.27 9.05
CA HIS A 100 -11.82 3.35 9.72
C HIS A 100 -10.58 3.01 8.87
N GLY A 101 -10.43 3.62 7.69
CA GLY A 101 -9.27 3.43 6.83
C GLY A 101 -8.01 4.07 7.42
N LEU A 102 -6.86 3.41 7.27
CA LEU A 102 -5.58 3.99 7.66
C LEU A 102 -5.13 5.01 6.61
N CYS A 103 -4.49 6.10 7.04
CA CYS A 103 -4.03 7.15 6.15
C CYS A 103 -2.53 7.44 6.26
N GLY A 104 -1.90 7.74 5.13
CA GLY A 104 -0.55 8.32 5.10
C GLY A 104 -0.62 9.82 5.41
N VAL A 105 0.31 10.33 6.22
CA VAL A 105 0.41 11.77 6.50
C VAL A 105 1.67 12.33 5.86
N GLU A 106 1.46 13.16 4.84
CA GLU A 106 2.54 13.82 4.12
C GLU A 106 2.73 15.28 4.55
N LEU A 107 3.95 15.66 4.95
CA LEU A 107 4.33 16.96 5.52
C LEU A 107 5.17 17.77 4.51
N TRP A 108 4.60 18.06 3.35
CA TRP A 108 5.30 18.70 2.25
C TRP A 108 5.62 20.17 2.52
N ASN A 109 4.70 20.90 3.15
CA ASN A 109 4.83 22.33 3.36
C ASN A 109 4.85 22.73 4.84
N ALA A 110 5.06 24.03 5.11
CA ALA A 110 5.13 24.55 6.48
C ALA A 110 3.80 24.47 7.23
N ALA A 111 2.66 24.56 6.53
CA ALA A 111 1.34 24.45 7.13
C ALA A 111 1.05 23.01 7.59
N ASP A 112 1.44 22.00 6.80
CA ASP A 112 1.30 20.59 7.18
C ASP A 112 2.10 20.29 8.46
N LYS A 113 3.33 20.79 8.54
CA LYS A 113 4.19 20.66 9.73
C LYS A 113 3.61 21.37 10.94
N ALA A 114 3.10 22.60 10.77
CA ALA A 114 2.49 23.36 11.85
C ALA A 114 1.25 22.67 12.41
N ARG A 115 0.44 22.01 11.57
CA ARG A 115 -0.74 21.25 11.97
C ARG A 115 -0.43 20.11 12.95
N HIS A 116 0.77 19.52 12.84
CA HIS A 116 1.19 18.36 13.63
C HIS A 116 2.36 18.66 14.59
N ALA A 117 2.69 19.94 14.80
CA ALA A 117 3.86 20.35 15.59
C ALA A 117 3.84 19.81 17.03
N GLY A 118 2.67 19.66 17.65
CA GLY A 118 2.55 19.10 18.99
C GLY A 118 2.90 17.60 19.07
N LEU A 119 2.66 16.85 18.00
CA LEU A 119 3.06 15.44 17.90
C LEU A 119 4.54 15.31 17.49
N LEU A 120 5.04 16.25 16.68
CA LEU A 120 6.39 16.27 16.11
C LEU A 120 7.35 17.15 16.92
N ASP A 121 7.30 17.02 18.24
CA ASP A 121 8.01 17.88 19.20
C ASP A 121 9.51 17.56 19.38
N GLY A 122 10.00 16.54 18.67
CA GLY A 122 11.40 16.10 18.72
C GLY A 122 11.68 15.02 19.78
N SER A 123 10.65 14.43 20.39
CA SER A 123 10.80 13.22 21.23
C SER A 123 10.29 11.99 20.48
N LEU A 124 11.16 11.01 20.25
CA LEU A 124 10.76 9.77 19.56
C LEU A 124 9.78 8.97 20.42
N ASP A 125 10.04 8.90 21.72
CA ASP A 125 9.17 8.24 22.69
C ASP A 125 7.78 8.87 22.72
N HIS A 126 7.71 10.21 22.70
CA HIS A 126 6.44 10.92 22.65
C HIS A 126 5.68 10.64 21.34
N LEU A 127 6.38 10.65 20.19
CA LEU A 127 5.79 10.31 18.89
C LEU A 127 5.25 8.88 18.89
N CYS A 128 6.01 7.91 19.38
CA CYS A 128 5.60 6.51 19.45
C CYS A 128 4.44 6.29 20.41
N ALA A 129 4.44 6.95 21.57
CA ALA A 129 3.37 6.82 22.56
C ALA A 129 2.05 7.48 22.13
N ASN A 130 2.12 8.49 21.26
CA ASN A 130 0.95 9.27 20.82
C ASN A 130 0.65 9.13 19.33
N PHE A 131 1.19 8.09 18.68
CA PHE A 131 0.97 7.86 17.26
C PHE A 131 -0.52 7.58 16.98
N PRO A 132 -1.19 8.37 16.11
CA PRO A 132 -2.61 8.20 15.88
C PRO A 132 -2.97 6.83 15.30
N ALA A 133 -4.04 6.22 15.81
CA ALA A 133 -4.44 4.85 15.45
C ALA A 133 -4.93 4.71 14.00
N ASP A 134 -5.38 5.81 13.39
CA ASP A 134 -5.83 5.91 12.01
C ASP A 134 -4.69 6.26 11.03
N TRP A 135 -3.45 6.40 11.51
CA TRP A 135 -2.30 6.70 10.66
C TRP A 135 -1.54 5.43 10.30
N LEU A 136 -1.09 5.35 9.06
CA LEU A 136 -0.23 4.27 8.57
C LEU A 136 1.25 4.67 8.64
N TYR A 137 1.57 5.89 8.23
CA TYR A 137 2.92 6.44 8.24
C TYR A 137 2.89 7.97 8.26
N ILE A 138 4.04 8.57 8.58
CA ILE A 138 4.28 10.00 8.44
C ILE A 138 5.51 10.19 7.55
N HIS A 139 5.41 11.04 6.54
CA HIS A 139 6.50 11.36 5.62
C HIS A 139 6.52 12.87 5.30
N PRO A 140 7.66 13.55 5.19
CA PRO A 140 8.95 13.14 5.68
C PRO A 140 9.06 13.30 7.20
N VAL A 141 9.67 12.33 7.87
CA VAL A 141 10.15 12.48 9.25
C VAL A 141 11.67 12.46 9.24
N LYS A 142 12.29 13.53 9.72
CA LYS A 142 13.74 13.57 9.91
C LYS A 142 14.06 13.07 11.31
N LEU A 143 14.28 11.76 11.44
CA LEU A 143 14.53 11.10 12.73
C LEU A 143 15.74 11.66 13.48
N SER A 144 16.75 12.22 12.80
CA SER A 144 17.88 12.88 13.47
C SER A 144 17.54 14.16 14.23
N ARG A 145 16.28 14.63 14.17
CA ARG A 145 15.77 15.70 15.01
C ARG A 145 15.12 15.19 16.29
N TYR A 146 14.99 13.88 16.42
CA TYR A 146 14.38 13.24 17.57
C TYR A 146 15.48 12.69 18.48
N THR A 147 15.33 12.90 19.79
CA THR A 147 16.20 12.36 20.84
C THR A 147 15.51 11.28 21.63
#